data_AF-A0A6C0LWP8-F1
#
_entry.id   AF-A0A6C0LWP8-F1
#
_cell.length_a   1.000
_cell.length_b   1.000
_cell.length_c   1.000
_cell.angle_alpha   90.00
_cell.angle_beta   90.00
_cell.angle_gamma   90.00
#
_symmetry.space_group_name_H-M   'P 1'
#
loop_
_entity.id
_entity.type
_entity.pdbx_description
1 polymer ?
#
loop_
_entity_poly.entity_id
_entity_poly.type
_entity_poly.pdbx_seq_one_letter_code
_entity_poly.pdbx_strand_id
1 'polypeptide(L)'
;MGEHDNEIMPENIVYNLSNKNNYKSTLDDQVIMIQLSYVKVVHYYILHYFENMANFNIFVQGFKAITHIFLFLLMYTKNLEMTIYHCQNAIFYYIEYISQITDKDDNMFFNLTLRDAVVYIYTKTIYDIDEQHRQTFTTCIAEQNILSQTTDFVHVYGKIATLITTDDKFTSVSTDAKKELLRNLRTGVENFIISHYKTENPDKGISRKLELILVDCENNRSNAYQTFDSCLTGVK
;
A
#
# COMPACT_ATOMS: atom_id res chain seq x y z
N MET A 1 -6.24 -37.00 25.29
CA MET A 1 -5.25 -35.99 25.69
C MET A 1 -4.33 -35.85 24.50
N GLY A 2 -4.76 -35.06 23.52
CA GLY A 2 -4.08 -34.90 22.23
C GLY A 2 -3.55 -33.47 22.19
N GLU A 3 -2.23 -33.34 22.12
CA GLU A 3 -1.55 -32.10 21.80
C GLU A 3 -1.99 -31.68 20.40
N HIS A 4 -2.71 -30.57 20.32
CA HIS A 4 -2.85 -29.84 19.06
C HIS A 4 -1.56 -29.07 18.86
N ASP A 5 -0.66 -29.66 18.07
CA ASP A 5 0.45 -28.94 17.47
C ASP A 5 -0.12 -27.76 16.68
N ASN A 6 0.07 -26.56 17.21
CA ASN A 6 0.01 -25.33 16.43
C ASN A 6 1.11 -25.44 15.38
N GLU A 7 0.76 -25.81 14.15
CA GLU A 7 1.67 -25.70 13.01
C GLU A 7 2.01 -24.21 12.82
N ILE A 8 3.13 -23.81 13.42
CA ILE A 8 3.79 -22.55 13.14
C ILE A 8 4.13 -22.59 11.64
N MET A 9 3.48 -21.75 10.85
CA MET A 9 3.87 -21.58 9.45
C MET A 9 5.37 -21.27 9.42
N PRO A 10 6.18 -22.01 8.64
CA PRO A 10 7.63 -21.83 8.65
C PRO A 10 7.93 -20.38 8.31
N GLU A 11 8.61 -19.67 9.23
CA GLU A 11 9.08 -18.32 8.98
C GLU A 11 9.81 -18.30 7.64
N ASN A 12 9.38 -17.43 6.73
CA ASN A 12 10.05 -17.28 5.46
C ASN A 12 11.42 -16.64 5.70
N ILE A 13 12.45 -17.48 5.84
CA ILE A 13 13.84 -17.10 6.12
C ILE A 13 14.34 -16.05 5.12
N VAL A 14 13.85 -16.10 3.87
CA VAL A 14 14.23 -15.20 2.76
C VAL A 14 13.80 -13.75 3.00
N TYR A 15 12.69 -13.55 3.71
CA TYR A 15 12.14 -12.21 3.97
C TYR A 15 12.14 -11.83 5.44
N ASN A 16 12.85 -12.55 6.30
CA ASN A 16 13.00 -12.17 7.71
C ASN A 16 13.74 -10.83 7.83
N LEU A 17 13.12 -9.84 8.50
CA LEU A 17 13.67 -8.49 8.67
C LEU A 17 14.83 -8.42 9.65
N SER A 18 14.91 -9.32 10.63
CA SER A 18 16.03 -9.36 11.57
C SER A 18 17.32 -9.88 10.92
N ASN A 19 17.22 -10.55 9.77
CA ASN A 19 18.37 -11.03 9.01
C ASN A 19 18.85 -10.01 7.98
N LYS A 20 19.90 -9.25 8.33
CA LYS A 20 20.51 -8.22 7.47
C LYS A 20 21.03 -8.74 6.12
N ASN A 21 21.32 -10.05 6.00
CA ASN A 21 21.74 -10.63 4.72
C ASN A 21 20.63 -10.58 3.67
N ASN A 22 19.38 -10.40 4.09
CA ASN A 22 18.24 -10.28 3.19
C ASN A 22 18.08 -8.84 2.64
N TYR A 23 18.86 -7.87 3.15
CA TYR A 23 18.86 -6.49 2.67
C TYR A 23 19.79 -6.36 1.46
N LYS A 24 19.45 -5.48 0.52
CA LYS A 24 20.34 -5.17 -0.62
C LYS A 24 21.26 -4.00 -0.27
N SER A 25 22.47 -4.01 -0.82
CA SER A 25 23.42 -2.90 -0.70
C SER A 25 22.99 -1.67 -1.49
N THR A 26 22.31 -1.90 -2.62
CA THR A 26 21.89 -0.90 -3.61
C THR A 26 20.43 -1.09 -3.96
N LEU A 27 19.71 0.01 -4.20
CA LEU A 27 18.35 0.01 -4.73
C LEU A 27 18.41 0.06 -6.26
N ASP A 28 18.47 -1.12 -6.88
CA ASP A 28 18.58 -1.27 -8.35
C ASP A 28 17.21 -1.53 -9.01
N ASP A 29 16.16 -1.68 -8.21
CA ASP A 29 14.80 -1.89 -8.69
C ASP A 29 14.32 -0.67 -9.51
N GLN A 30 13.85 -0.91 -10.73
CA GLN A 30 13.38 0.17 -11.62
C GLN A 30 12.17 0.89 -11.01
N VAL A 31 12.12 2.22 -11.15
CA VAL A 31 11.02 3.06 -10.63
C VAL A 31 9.64 2.54 -11.06
N ILE A 32 9.48 2.15 -12.33
CA ILE A 32 8.25 1.54 -12.85
C ILE A 32 7.83 0.28 -12.06
N MET A 33 8.77 -0.59 -11.71
CA MET A 33 8.48 -1.82 -10.97
C MET A 33 8.05 -1.52 -9.54
N ILE A 34 8.66 -0.52 -8.90
CA ILE A 34 8.30 -0.05 -7.57
C ILE A 34 6.87 0.53 -7.60
N GLN A 35 6.57 1.39 -8.57
CA GLN A 35 5.25 2.01 -8.73
C GLN A 35 4.15 0.98 -8.98
N LEU A 36 4.36 0.02 -9.89
CA LEU A 36 3.42 -1.07 -10.14
C LEU A 36 3.21 -1.93 -8.89
N SER A 37 4.27 -2.17 -8.11
CA SER A 37 4.17 -2.92 -6.86
C SER A 37 3.38 -2.18 -5.79
N TYR A 38 3.57 -0.87 -5.67
CA TYR A 38 2.77 -0.04 -4.77
C TYR A 38 1.28 -0.03 -5.17
N VAL A 39 0.97 0.08 -6.46
CA VAL A 39 -0.41 -0.03 -6.98
C VAL A 39 -1.04 -1.36 -6.55
N LYS A 40 -0.31 -2.48 -6.68
CA LYS A 40 -0.77 -3.79 -6.23
C LYS A 40 -1.05 -3.83 -4.74
N VAL A 41 -0.14 -3.33 -3.90
CA VAL A 41 -0.30 -3.30 -2.44
C VAL A 41 -1.52 -2.46 -2.04
N VAL A 42 -1.70 -1.29 -2.64
CA VAL A 42 -2.86 -0.41 -2.40
C VAL A 42 -4.16 -1.11 -2.75
N HIS A 43 -4.25 -1.71 -3.94
CA HIS A 43 -5.45 -2.42 -4.38
C HIS A 43 -5.76 -3.63 -3.52
N TYR A 44 -4.72 -4.36 -3.12
CA TYR A 44 -4.84 -5.50 -2.20
C TYR A 44 -5.41 -5.06 -0.84
N TYR A 45 -4.92 -3.95 -0.29
CA TYR A 45 -5.45 -3.37 0.94
C TYR A 45 -6.91 -2.95 0.80
N ILE A 46 -7.26 -2.20 -0.25
CA ILE A 46 -8.63 -1.74 -0.49
C ILE A 46 -9.58 -2.93 -0.57
N LEU A 47 -9.23 -3.94 -1.36
CA LEU A 47 -10.04 -5.14 -1.53
C LEU A 47 -10.30 -5.84 -0.19
N HIS A 48 -9.24 -6.20 0.53
CA HIS A 48 -9.40 -6.94 1.78
C HIS A 48 -10.08 -6.11 2.87
N TYR A 49 -9.85 -4.80 2.92
CA TYR A 49 -10.54 -3.96 3.88
C TYR A 49 -12.05 -3.96 3.63
N PHE A 50 -12.49 -3.70 2.39
CA PHE A 50 -13.91 -3.59 2.06
C PHE A 50 -14.66 -4.93 1.96
N GLU A 51 -13.94 -6.06 1.93
CA GLU A 51 -14.53 -7.39 2.13
C GLU A 51 -14.96 -7.62 3.58
N ASN A 52 -14.25 -7.03 4.54
CA ASN A 52 -14.46 -7.26 5.97
C ASN A 52 -15.21 -6.10 6.66
N MET A 53 -15.04 -4.86 6.19
CA MET A 53 -15.44 -3.65 6.90
C MET A 53 -15.84 -2.52 5.96
N ALA A 54 -16.61 -1.54 6.46
CA ALA A 54 -17.02 -0.36 5.70
C ALA A 54 -16.84 0.96 6.46
N ASN A 55 -15.89 1.03 7.40
CA ASN A 55 -15.62 2.27 8.15
C ASN A 55 -14.51 3.10 7.49
N PHE A 56 -14.83 4.28 6.97
CA PHE A 56 -13.84 5.07 6.23
C PHE A 56 -12.69 5.63 7.11
N ASN A 57 -12.95 5.99 8.36
CA ASN A 57 -11.91 6.54 9.23
C ASN A 57 -10.85 5.50 9.59
N ILE A 58 -11.28 4.26 9.82
CA ILE A 58 -10.38 3.13 10.05
C ILE A 58 -9.59 2.83 8.77
N PHE A 59 -10.26 2.78 7.61
CA PHE A 59 -9.61 2.59 6.30
C PHE A 59 -8.46 3.58 6.09
N VAL A 60 -8.69 4.87 6.30
CA VAL A 60 -7.67 5.91 6.07
C VAL A 60 -6.46 5.72 6.99
N GLN A 61 -6.65 5.26 8.24
CA GLN A 61 -5.53 5.03 9.16
C GLN A 61 -4.70 3.82 8.76
N GLY A 62 -5.35 2.70 8.41
CA GLY A 62 -4.64 1.53 7.88
C GLY A 62 -3.91 1.86 6.59
N PHE A 63 -4.57 2.56 5.66
CA PHE A 63 -3.97 3.00 4.40
C PHE A 63 -2.66 3.78 4.61
N LYS A 64 -2.68 4.76 5.52
CA LYS A 64 -1.50 5.56 5.87
C LYS A 64 -0.39 4.70 6.46
N ALA A 65 -0.73 3.77 7.36
CA ALA A 65 0.24 2.89 7.98
C ALA A 65 0.90 1.94 6.97
N ILE A 66 0.12 1.31 6.10
CA ILE A 66 0.64 0.43 5.03
C ILE A 66 1.53 1.23 4.05
N THR A 67 1.11 2.43 3.67
CA THR A 67 1.92 3.32 2.82
C THR A 67 3.25 3.66 3.47
N HIS A 68 3.23 3.97 4.76
CA HIS A 68 4.45 4.25 5.52
C HIS A 68 5.36 3.02 5.60
N ILE A 69 4.81 1.83 5.89
CA ILE A 69 5.56 0.57 5.90
C ILE A 69 6.23 0.34 4.54
N PHE A 70 5.50 0.53 3.43
CA PHE A 70 6.05 0.35 2.08
C PHE A 70 7.28 1.24 1.85
N LEU A 71 7.16 2.54 2.10
CA LEU A 71 8.27 3.49 1.91
C LEU A 71 9.44 3.21 2.86
N PHE A 72 9.14 2.91 4.13
CA PHE A 72 10.14 2.66 5.15
C PHE A 72 10.96 1.41 4.83
N LEU A 73 10.30 0.30 4.52
CA LEU A 73 10.97 -0.95 4.18
C LEU A 73 11.77 -0.82 2.88
N LEU A 74 11.21 -0.19 1.84
CA LEU A 74 11.91 0.00 0.57
C LEU A 74 13.20 0.80 0.77
N MET A 75 13.13 1.88 1.56
CA MET A 75 14.28 2.73 1.86
C MET A 75 15.37 1.96 2.61
N TYR A 76 15.05 1.33 3.74
CA TYR A 76 16.06 0.75 4.61
C TYR A 76 16.55 -0.63 4.18
N THR A 77 15.71 -1.43 3.52
CA THR A 77 16.10 -2.78 3.06
C THR A 77 16.60 -2.80 1.63
N LYS A 78 16.24 -1.78 0.83
CA LYS A 78 16.48 -1.71 -0.62
C LYS A 78 15.97 -2.96 -1.37
N ASN A 79 15.03 -3.68 -0.78
CA ASN A 79 14.51 -4.95 -1.27
C ASN A 79 13.00 -4.84 -1.52
N LEU A 80 12.63 -4.68 -2.79
CA LEU A 80 11.23 -4.52 -3.19
C LEU A 80 10.37 -5.75 -2.88
N GLU A 81 10.87 -6.96 -3.11
CA GLU A 81 10.12 -8.20 -2.85
C GLU A 81 9.82 -8.36 -1.37
N MET A 82 10.83 -8.14 -0.52
CA MET A 82 10.67 -8.14 0.93
C MET A 82 9.67 -7.08 1.38
N THR A 83 9.74 -5.87 0.78
CA THR A 83 8.81 -4.79 1.06
C THR A 83 7.36 -5.21 0.77
N ILE A 84 7.11 -5.84 -0.39
CA ILE A 84 5.78 -6.33 -0.77
C ILE A 84 5.29 -7.41 0.21
N TYR A 85 6.15 -8.39 0.54
CA TYR A 85 5.83 -9.46 1.47
C TYR A 85 5.36 -8.93 2.83
N HIS A 86 6.10 -7.98 3.41
CA HIS A 86 5.73 -7.40 4.71
C HIS A 86 4.54 -6.47 4.63
N CYS A 87 4.32 -5.77 3.52
CA CYS A 87 3.09 -5.00 3.33
C CYS A 87 1.85 -5.91 3.29
N GLN A 88 1.92 -7.05 2.59
CA GLN A 88 0.83 -8.02 2.55
C GLN A 88 0.53 -8.58 3.94
N ASN A 89 1.55 -8.97 4.70
CA ASN A 89 1.37 -9.42 6.08
C ASN A 89 0.81 -8.33 6.99
N ALA A 90 1.30 -7.09 6.87
CA ALA A 90 0.77 -5.96 7.63
C ALA A 90 -0.70 -5.68 7.33
N ILE A 91 -1.15 -5.88 6.08
CA ILE A 91 -2.57 -5.77 5.71
C ILE A 91 -3.41 -6.81 6.45
N PHE A 92 -2.97 -8.07 6.47
CA PHE A 92 -3.66 -9.13 7.21
C PHE A 92 -3.70 -8.85 8.71
N TYR A 93 -2.56 -8.53 9.32
CA TYR A 93 -2.47 -8.20 10.74
C TYR A 93 -3.34 -7.00 11.10
N TYR A 94 -3.39 -5.98 10.24
CA TYR A 94 -4.23 -4.81 10.47
C TYR A 94 -5.71 -5.18 10.46
N ILE A 95 -6.16 -5.88 9.41
CA ILE A 95 -7.58 -6.25 9.26
C ILE A 95 -8.00 -7.17 10.40
N GLU A 96 -7.19 -8.18 10.73
CA GLU A 96 -7.47 -9.10 11.84
C GLU A 96 -7.59 -8.34 13.17
N TYR A 97 -6.64 -7.44 13.46
CA TYR A 97 -6.68 -6.63 14.67
C TYR A 97 -7.94 -5.76 14.71
N ILE A 98 -8.30 -5.13 13.59
CA ILE A 98 -9.50 -4.29 13.55
C ILE A 98 -10.77 -5.14 13.76
N SER A 99 -10.88 -6.32 13.14
CA SER A 99 -12.05 -7.19 13.34
C SER A 99 -12.21 -7.53 14.82
N GLN A 100 -11.11 -7.83 15.51
CA GLN A 100 -11.12 -8.11 16.95
C GLN A 100 -11.57 -6.91 17.81
N ILE A 101 -11.46 -5.66 17.34
CA ILE A 101 -11.94 -4.49 18.10
C ILE A 101 -13.33 -4.03 17.68
N THR A 102 -13.78 -4.35 16.46
CA THR A 102 -15.12 -4.01 15.97
C THR A 102 -16.17 -5.07 16.34
N ASP A 103 -15.77 -6.33 16.47
CA ASP A 103 -16.66 -7.46 16.79
C ASP A 103 -16.85 -7.68 18.30
N LYS A 104 -16.42 -6.74 19.15
CA LYS A 104 -16.49 -6.90 20.60
C LYS A 104 -17.93 -6.72 21.11
N ASP A 105 -18.45 -7.74 21.80
CA ASP A 105 -19.54 -7.59 22.77
C ASP A 105 -19.09 -6.66 23.92
N ASP A 106 -20.05 -5.94 24.52
CA ASP A 106 -19.87 -4.94 25.60
C ASP A 106 -19.08 -5.42 26.84
N ASN A 107 -18.72 -6.71 26.93
CA ASN A 107 -18.10 -7.35 28.09
C ASN A 107 -16.56 -7.52 28.02
N MET A 108 -15.87 -6.97 27.02
CA MET A 108 -14.43 -7.14 26.90
C MET A 108 -13.63 -6.07 27.68
N PHE A 109 -12.91 -6.50 28.72
CA PHE A 109 -12.15 -5.66 29.68
C PHE A 109 -10.96 -4.84 29.11
N PHE A 110 -10.67 -4.94 27.80
CA PHE A 110 -9.55 -4.23 27.16
C PHE A 110 -10.03 -3.23 26.10
N ASN A 111 -9.90 -1.94 26.39
CA ASN A 111 -10.13 -0.83 25.46
C ASN A 111 -9.02 -0.77 24.40
N LEU A 112 -9.01 -1.71 23.46
CA LEU A 112 -8.10 -1.69 22.31
C LEU A 112 -8.47 -0.53 21.37
N THR A 113 -7.48 0.22 20.90
CA THR A 113 -7.69 1.41 20.07
C THR A 113 -7.15 1.25 18.65
N LEU A 114 -7.62 2.10 17.74
CA LEU A 114 -7.09 2.20 16.38
C LEU A 114 -5.58 2.57 16.36
N ARG A 115 -5.10 3.28 17.39
CA ARG A 115 -3.67 3.58 17.54
C ARG A 115 -2.88 2.32 17.87
N ASP A 116 -3.42 1.45 18.71
CA ASP A 116 -2.79 0.19 19.08
C ASP A 116 -2.68 -0.76 17.88
N ALA A 117 -3.69 -0.73 16.98
CA ALA A 117 -3.62 -1.46 15.71
C ALA A 117 -2.43 -1.03 14.84
N VAL A 118 -2.16 0.28 14.74
CA VAL A 118 -1.01 0.82 14.00
C VAL A 118 0.31 0.43 14.67
N VAL A 119 0.39 0.55 16.00
CA VAL A 119 1.59 0.13 16.75
C VAL A 119 1.84 -1.36 16.56
N TYR A 120 0.80 -2.19 16.62
CA TYR A 120 0.88 -3.64 16.43
C TYR A 120 1.49 -4.01 15.09
N ILE A 121 1.00 -3.44 13.98
CA ILE A 121 1.55 -3.76 12.65
C ILE A 121 2.96 -3.20 12.46
N TYR A 122 3.31 -2.07 13.10
CA TYR A 122 4.69 -1.55 13.07
C TYR A 122 5.65 -2.45 13.85
N THR A 123 5.23 -2.97 15.00
CA THR A 123 5.99 -3.96 15.76
C THR A 123 6.22 -5.23 14.95
N LYS A 124 5.23 -5.67 14.14
CA LYS A 124 5.35 -6.84 13.26
C LYS A 124 6.10 -6.60 11.95
N THR A 125 6.53 -5.37 11.68
CA THR A 125 7.22 -5.00 10.44
C THR A 125 8.42 -4.12 10.71
N ILE A 126 8.25 -2.79 10.68
CA ILE A 126 9.35 -1.83 10.63
C ILE A 126 10.19 -1.75 11.90
N TYR A 127 9.72 -2.26 13.05
CA TYR A 127 10.51 -2.31 14.28
C TYR A 127 11.53 -3.45 14.32
N ASP A 128 11.41 -4.45 13.45
CA ASP A 128 12.39 -5.53 13.31
C ASP A 128 13.65 -5.10 12.56
N ILE A 129 13.65 -3.91 11.94
CA ILE A 129 14.83 -3.32 11.34
C ILE A 129 15.75 -2.80 12.45
N ASP A 130 16.96 -3.36 12.48
CA ASP A 130 17.99 -2.98 13.44
C ASP A 130 18.26 -1.46 13.46
N GLU A 131 18.30 -0.90 14.66
CA GLU A 131 18.50 0.53 14.87
C GLU A 131 19.87 1.00 14.37
N GLN A 132 20.92 0.21 14.58
CA GLN A 132 22.26 0.57 14.11
C GLN A 132 22.30 0.68 12.59
N HIS A 133 21.62 -0.23 11.88
CA HIS A 133 21.45 -0.16 10.42
C HIS A 133 20.75 1.13 9.98
N ARG A 134 19.72 1.57 10.70
CA ARG A 134 19.02 2.83 10.37
C ARG A 134 19.92 4.06 10.59
N GLN A 135 20.76 4.05 11.61
CA GLN A 135 21.65 5.15 11.94
C GLN A 135 22.82 5.29 10.96
N THR A 136 23.30 4.18 10.39
CA THR A 136 24.41 4.17 9.41
C THR A 136 23.93 4.17 7.96
N PHE A 137 22.62 4.23 7.74
CA PHE A 137 22.00 4.20 6.43
C PHE A 137 22.47 5.37 5.56
N THR A 138 22.87 5.06 4.33
CA THR A 138 23.27 6.05 3.33
C THR A 138 22.67 5.71 1.97
N THR A 139 22.43 6.74 1.18
CA THR A 139 21.93 6.64 -0.19
C THR A 139 22.86 7.37 -1.15
N CYS A 140 23.07 6.81 -2.33
CA CYS A 140 23.70 7.53 -3.42
C CYS A 140 22.67 8.40 -4.17
N ILE A 141 23.14 9.30 -5.04
CA ILE A 141 22.27 10.22 -5.80
C ILE A 141 21.22 9.47 -6.64
N ALA A 142 21.60 8.35 -7.25
CA ALA A 142 20.67 7.54 -8.05
C ALA A 142 19.54 6.96 -7.17
N GLU A 143 19.87 6.46 -5.98
CA GLU A 143 18.90 5.93 -5.02
C GLU A 143 17.97 7.03 -4.49
N GLN A 144 18.53 8.21 -4.20
CA GLN A 144 17.73 9.38 -3.79
C GLN A 144 16.72 9.78 -4.86
N ASN A 145 17.12 9.75 -6.13
CA ASN A 145 16.21 10.03 -7.24
C ASN A 145 15.08 8.99 -7.34
N ILE A 146 15.40 7.70 -7.20
CA ILE A 146 14.40 6.62 -7.18
C ILE A 146 13.42 6.80 -6.02
N LEU A 147 13.93 7.04 -4.81
CA LEU A 147 13.12 7.23 -3.61
C LEU A 147 12.26 8.49 -3.67
N SER A 148 12.78 9.59 -4.22
CA SER A 148 12.02 10.83 -4.44
C SER A 148 10.86 10.59 -5.41
N GLN A 149 11.13 10.04 -6.59
CA GLN A 149 10.09 9.72 -7.57
C GLN A 149 9.04 8.76 -7.02
N THR A 150 9.48 7.77 -6.23
CA THR A 150 8.59 6.83 -5.55
C THR A 150 7.70 7.55 -4.55
N THR A 151 8.27 8.43 -3.73
CA THR A 151 7.53 9.19 -2.70
C THR A 151 6.47 10.09 -3.32
N ASP A 152 6.81 10.81 -4.39
CA ASP A 152 5.87 11.67 -5.12
C ASP A 152 4.73 10.85 -5.70
N PHE A 153 5.05 9.72 -6.35
CA PHE A 153 4.04 8.82 -6.91
C PHE A 153 3.11 8.27 -5.83
N VAL A 154 3.68 7.75 -4.74
CA VAL A 154 2.95 7.17 -3.61
C VAL A 154 1.98 8.18 -3.00
N HIS A 155 2.42 9.43 -2.86
CA HIS A 155 1.60 10.53 -2.36
C HIS A 155 0.40 10.81 -3.27
N VAL A 156 0.64 11.04 -4.55
CA VAL A 156 -0.39 11.42 -5.52
C VAL A 156 -1.37 10.27 -5.74
N TYR A 157 -0.85 9.07 -6.00
CA TYR A 157 -1.68 7.89 -6.21
C TYR A 157 -2.47 7.50 -4.95
N GLY A 158 -1.88 7.65 -3.76
CA GLY A 158 -2.58 7.39 -2.51
C GLY A 158 -3.79 8.29 -2.30
N LYS A 159 -3.69 9.58 -2.68
CA LYS A 159 -4.83 10.50 -2.67
C LYS A 159 -5.91 10.09 -3.67
N ILE A 160 -5.54 9.77 -4.90
CA ILE A 160 -6.47 9.27 -5.92
C ILE A 160 -7.19 8.02 -5.42
N ALA A 161 -6.46 7.04 -4.91
CA ALA A 161 -7.03 5.81 -4.39
C ALA A 161 -8.04 6.08 -3.26
N THR A 162 -7.70 7.00 -2.35
CA THR A 162 -8.61 7.41 -1.27
C THR A 162 -9.88 8.06 -1.82
N LEU A 163 -9.78 8.98 -2.78
CA LEU A 163 -10.93 9.61 -3.43
C LEU A 163 -11.84 8.58 -4.10
N ILE A 164 -11.26 7.63 -4.84
CA ILE A 164 -12.01 6.55 -5.49
C ILE A 164 -12.75 5.70 -4.45
N THR A 165 -12.15 5.41 -3.30
CA THR A 165 -12.82 4.62 -2.26
C THR A 165 -13.94 5.36 -1.53
N THR A 166 -13.99 6.69 -1.63
CA THR A 166 -15.08 7.52 -1.11
C THR A 166 -16.16 7.85 -2.13
N ASP A 167 -15.95 7.48 -3.39
CA ASP A 167 -16.87 7.75 -4.48
C ASP A 167 -18.21 7.02 -4.28
N ASP A 168 -19.32 7.68 -4.63
CA ASP A 168 -20.67 7.14 -4.45
C ASP A 168 -20.87 5.83 -5.24
N LYS A 169 -20.30 5.73 -6.44
CA LYS A 169 -20.34 4.51 -7.26
C LYS A 169 -19.55 3.39 -6.60
N PHE A 170 -18.43 3.68 -5.95
CA PHE A 170 -17.65 2.65 -5.26
C PHE A 170 -18.34 2.16 -4.00
N THR A 171 -18.85 3.08 -3.18
CA THR A 171 -19.43 2.74 -1.86
C THR A 171 -20.78 2.05 -1.95
N SER A 172 -21.59 2.37 -2.97
CA SER A 172 -22.97 1.86 -3.12
C SER A 172 -23.09 0.46 -3.74
N VAL A 173 -22.03 -0.06 -4.36
CA VAL A 173 -22.07 -1.35 -5.06
C VAL A 173 -21.73 -2.53 -4.14
N SER A 174 -22.13 -3.73 -4.54
CA SER A 174 -21.81 -4.98 -3.83
C SER A 174 -20.31 -5.25 -3.80
N THR A 175 -19.87 -6.10 -2.87
CA THR A 175 -18.47 -6.51 -2.74
C THR A 175 -17.91 -7.06 -4.05
N ASP A 176 -18.64 -7.94 -4.76
CA ASP A 176 -18.20 -8.50 -6.05
C ASP A 176 -18.05 -7.41 -7.13
N ALA A 177 -18.96 -6.45 -7.17
CA ALA A 177 -18.86 -5.32 -8.08
C ALA A 177 -17.65 -4.41 -7.73
N LYS A 178 -17.32 -4.22 -6.44
CA LYS A 178 -16.09 -3.53 -6.03
C LYS A 178 -14.84 -4.24 -6.57
N LYS A 179 -14.79 -5.58 -6.51
CA LYS A 179 -13.67 -6.36 -7.05
C LYS A 179 -13.44 -6.07 -8.53
N GLU A 180 -14.52 -6.05 -9.30
CA GLU A 180 -14.46 -5.78 -10.74
C GLU A 180 -14.05 -4.33 -11.03
N LEU A 181 -14.62 -3.35 -10.30
CA LEU A 181 -14.22 -1.95 -10.43
C LEU A 181 -12.73 -1.74 -10.12
N LEU A 182 -12.22 -2.37 -9.05
CA LEU A 182 -10.80 -2.30 -8.67
C LEU A 182 -9.91 -3.00 -9.68
N ARG A 183 -10.33 -4.15 -10.21
CA ARG A 183 -9.59 -4.86 -11.25
C ARG A 183 -9.42 -4.00 -12.50
N ASN A 184 -10.51 -3.39 -12.99
CA ASN A 184 -10.46 -2.52 -14.17
C ASN A 184 -9.61 -1.28 -13.93
N LEU A 185 -9.79 -0.65 -12.76
CA LEU A 185 -8.97 0.47 -12.31
C LEU A 185 -7.48 0.11 -12.28
N ARG A 186 -7.14 -1.04 -11.69
CA ARG A 186 -5.76 -1.52 -11.61
C ARG A 186 -5.15 -1.69 -12.99
N THR A 187 -5.84 -2.39 -13.89
CA THR A 187 -5.37 -2.59 -15.25
C THR A 187 -5.20 -1.27 -16.00
N GLY A 188 -6.13 -0.32 -15.83
CA GLY A 188 -6.01 1.03 -16.39
C GLY A 188 -4.77 1.77 -15.89
N VAL A 189 -4.53 1.76 -14.57
CA VAL A 189 -3.36 2.40 -13.95
C VAL A 189 -2.06 1.74 -14.39
N GLU A 190 -1.99 0.41 -14.37
CA GLU A 190 -0.80 -0.34 -14.80
C GLU A 190 -0.45 -0.02 -16.27
N ASN A 191 -1.46 0.00 -17.16
CA ASN A 191 -1.27 0.37 -18.57
C ASN A 191 -0.83 1.84 -18.73
N PHE A 192 -1.40 2.75 -17.95
CA PHE A 192 -1.01 4.16 -17.95
C PHE A 192 0.45 4.33 -17.52
N ILE A 193 0.89 3.65 -16.47
CA ILE A 193 2.29 3.67 -16.01
C ILE A 193 3.21 3.10 -17.09
N ILE A 194 2.88 1.90 -17.61
CA ILE A 194 3.69 1.23 -18.63
C ILE A 194 3.80 2.09 -19.90
N SER A 195 2.72 2.72 -20.34
CA SER A 195 2.73 3.56 -21.54
C SER A 195 3.56 4.83 -21.36
N HIS A 196 3.52 5.46 -20.19
CA HIS A 196 4.36 6.62 -19.87
C HIS A 196 5.86 6.27 -19.97
N TYR A 197 6.33 5.20 -19.32
CA TYR A 197 7.74 4.81 -19.37
C TYR A 197 8.19 4.24 -20.73
N LYS A 198 7.26 3.82 -21.61
CA LYS A 198 7.57 3.45 -23.00
C LYS A 198 7.76 4.65 -23.92
N THR A 199 7.09 5.76 -23.64
CA THR A 199 6.98 6.91 -24.56
C THR A 199 7.78 8.12 -24.11
N GLU A 200 8.08 8.23 -22.81
CA GLU A 200 8.78 9.37 -22.22
C GLU A 200 10.13 8.97 -21.64
N ASN A 201 10.98 9.97 -21.40
CA ASN A 201 12.24 9.75 -20.71
C ASN A 201 11.95 9.21 -19.30
N PRO A 202 12.50 8.03 -18.91
CA PRO A 202 12.31 7.44 -17.58
C PRO A 202 12.63 8.38 -16.41
N ASP A 203 13.46 9.39 -16.64
CA ASP A 203 13.83 10.39 -15.63
C ASP A 203 12.70 11.38 -15.32
N LYS A 204 11.71 11.52 -16.21
CA LYS A 204 10.51 12.33 -15.97
C LYS A 204 9.47 11.46 -15.27
N GLY A 205 9.48 11.45 -13.94
CA GLY A 205 8.51 10.70 -13.16
C GLY A 205 7.05 11.01 -13.54
N ILE A 206 6.19 9.99 -13.43
CA ILE A 206 4.77 10.05 -13.83
C ILE A 206 3.90 10.97 -12.94
N SER A 207 4.41 11.33 -11.76
CA SER A 207 3.68 12.05 -10.71
C SER A 207 3.00 13.32 -11.23
N ARG A 208 3.66 14.11 -12.09
CA ARG A 208 3.07 15.35 -12.64
C ARG A 208 1.82 15.08 -13.48
N LYS A 209 1.77 13.99 -14.24
CA LYS A 209 0.56 13.63 -14.99
C LYS A 209 -0.56 13.17 -14.05
N LEU A 210 -0.21 12.37 -13.04
CA LEU A 210 -1.17 11.95 -12.02
C LEU A 210 -1.68 13.13 -11.18
N GLU A 211 -0.87 14.16 -10.93
CA GLU A 211 -1.30 15.38 -10.24
C GLU A 211 -2.39 16.12 -11.01
N LEU A 212 -2.24 16.24 -12.33
CA LEU A 212 -3.29 16.83 -13.18
C LEU A 212 -4.59 16.02 -13.09
N ILE A 213 -4.48 14.69 -13.16
CA ILE A 213 -5.64 13.81 -13.02
C ILE A 213 -6.26 13.92 -11.61
N LEU A 214 -5.43 14.02 -10.57
CA LEU A 214 -5.89 14.21 -9.19
C LEU A 214 -6.70 15.50 -9.06
N VAL A 215 -6.24 16.61 -9.66
CA VAL A 215 -6.99 17.88 -9.67
C VAL A 215 -8.35 17.69 -10.33
N ASP A 216 -8.42 16.98 -11.47
CA ASP A 216 -9.69 16.69 -12.14
C ASP A 216 -10.63 15.84 -11.26
N CYS A 217 -10.09 14.86 -10.53
CA CYS A 217 -10.85 14.04 -9.58
C CYS A 217 -11.33 14.84 -8.37
N GLU A 218 -10.50 15.76 -7.84
CA GLU A 218 -10.87 16.65 -6.73
C GLU A 218 -11.96 17.64 -7.11
N ASN A 219 -12.00 18.08 -8.37
CA ASN A 219 -13.07 18.92 -8.91
C ASN A 219 -14.39 18.14 -9.09
N ASN A 220 -14.33 16.82 -9.27
CA ASN A 220 -15.47 15.94 -9.53
C ASN A 220 -15.59 14.83 -8.47
N ARG A 221 -15.52 15.15 -7.18
CA ARG A 221 -15.41 14.15 -6.08
C ARG A 221 -16.48 13.05 -6.10
N SER A 222 -17.73 13.38 -6.45
CA SER A 222 -18.84 12.40 -6.50
C SER A 222 -18.75 11.44 -7.67
N ASN A 223 -17.91 11.74 -8.67
CA ASN A 223 -17.64 10.92 -9.85
C ASN A 223 -16.13 10.73 -10.05
N ALA A 224 -15.37 10.70 -8.96
CA ALA A 224 -13.91 10.56 -8.98
C ALA A 224 -13.48 9.26 -9.69
N TYR A 225 -14.22 8.15 -9.50
CA TYR A 225 -13.94 6.90 -10.22
C TYR A 225 -14.04 7.08 -11.73
N GLN A 226 -15.15 7.65 -12.20
CA GLN A 226 -15.42 7.81 -13.64
C GLN A 226 -14.42 8.79 -14.26
N THR A 227 -14.16 9.90 -13.58
CA THR A 227 -13.18 10.91 -14.00
C THR A 227 -11.81 10.28 -14.18
N PHE A 228 -11.36 9.50 -13.19
CA PHE A 228 -10.06 8.84 -13.23
C PHE A 228 -9.99 7.82 -14.38
N ASP A 229 -11.01 6.97 -14.53
CA ASP A 229 -11.08 5.95 -15.59
C ASP A 229 -11.07 6.58 -17.01
N SER A 230 -11.81 7.66 -17.22
CA SER A 230 -11.77 8.46 -18.47
C SER A 230 -10.39 9.03 -18.75
N CYS A 231 -9.71 9.56 -17.73
CA CYS A 231 -8.35 10.09 -17.87
C CYS A 231 -7.33 9.01 -18.24
N LEU A 232 -7.48 7.78 -17.72
CA LEU A 232 -6.59 6.66 -18.03
C LEU A 232 -6.79 6.11 -19.44
N THR A 233 -8.04 6.07 -19.92
CA THR A 233 -8.41 5.50 -21.23
C THR A 233 -8.32 6.50 -22.37
N GLY A 234 -8.20 7.80 -22.08
CA GLY A 234 -8.17 8.87 -23.07
C GLY A 234 -9.55 9.17 -23.69
N VAL A 235 -10.62 8.61 -23.12
CA VAL A 235 -12.00 8.86 -23.53
C VAL A 235 -12.54 10.03 -22.69
N LYS A 236 -12.55 11.23 -23.29
CA LYS A 236 -13.25 12.40 -22.76
C LYS A 236 -14.68 12.46 -23.30
#